data_AF-A0A7W4I9P1-F1
#
_entry.id   AF-A0A7W4I9P1-F1
#
_cell.length_a   1.000
_cell.length_b   1.000
_cell.length_c   1.000
_cell.angle_alpha   90.00
_cell.angle_beta   90.00
_cell.angle_gamma   90.00
#
_symmetry.space_group_name_H-M   'P 1'
#
loop_
_entity.id
_entity.type
_entity.pdbx_description
1 polymer ?
#
loop_
_entity_poly.entity_id
_entity_poly.type
_entity_poly.pdbx_seq_one_letter_code
_entity_poly.pdbx_strand_id
1 'polypeptide(L)'
;MAPAHAQVTTDDSALSALPAAGAPKPRANRPAPARSPARQAAKQAAPTAPKAGAAHPAPPPTIPAAPPPPPIIRPPVVDVPLHPPAPPPEVPVKADAVGRATDLPAGLRLTFAPGSADMNAAMIDRVKGFAAILMQAPYARAEIDATASGAADDVSTPRRLSLMRGLAVRSILMHAGIASTRIYVRAIGVPPPGAAPGAAPANGPPPDHVDVTRSDMVASAPSPSPAPSEPRPAP
;
A
#
# COMPACT_ATOMS: atom_id res chain seq x y z
N MET A 1 20.37 -43.46 14.91
CA MET A 1 19.97 -42.14 15.45
C MET A 1 21.21 -41.28 15.50
N ALA A 2 21.31 -40.26 14.64
CA ALA A 2 22.40 -39.28 14.65
C ALA A 2 21.84 -37.91 15.06
N PRO A 3 22.48 -37.16 15.98
CA PRO A 3 21.97 -35.89 16.47
C PRO A 3 22.23 -34.75 15.48
N ALA A 4 21.22 -33.93 15.21
CA ALA A 4 21.32 -32.72 14.42
C ALA A 4 21.87 -31.58 15.30
N HIS A 5 23.00 -31.01 14.91
CA HIS A 5 23.54 -29.79 15.52
C HIS A 5 23.10 -28.58 14.71
N ALA A 6 22.35 -27.68 15.34
CA ALA A 6 22.03 -26.36 14.77
C ALA A 6 23.24 -25.45 14.91
N GLN A 7 23.80 -24.99 13.78
CA GLN A 7 24.79 -23.92 13.78
C GLN A 7 24.09 -22.59 13.49
N VAL A 8 24.15 -21.68 14.45
CA VAL A 8 23.74 -20.28 14.29
C VAL A 8 24.98 -19.50 13.87
N THR A 9 25.07 -19.15 12.58
CA THR A 9 26.04 -18.16 12.12
C THR A 9 25.42 -16.78 12.28
N THR A 10 26.08 -15.90 13.02
CA THR A 10 25.66 -14.51 13.17
C THR A 10 26.54 -13.67 12.25
N ASP A 11 25.94 -13.08 11.22
CA ASP A 11 26.66 -12.29 10.23
C ASP A 11 26.83 -10.85 10.75
N ASP A 12 28.02 -10.53 11.27
CA ASP A 12 28.37 -9.20 11.83
C ASP A 12 28.71 -8.18 10.72
N SER A 13 28.67 -8.59 9.45
CA SER A 13 29.13 -7.78 8.31
C SER A 13 28.28 -6.52 8.08
N ALA A 14 27.03 -6.52 8.56
CA ALA A 14 26.16 -5.35 8.51
C ALA A 14 26.59 -4.24 9.48
N LEU A 15 27.25 -4.60 10.59
CA LEU A 15 27.70 -3.63 11.60
C LEU A 15 28.96 -2.88 11.14
N SER A 16 29.81 -3.55 10.37
CA SER A 16 31.04 -2.96 9.79
C SER A 16 30.78 -2.06 8.58
N ALA A 17 29.58 -2.09 8.00
CA ALA A 17 29.22 -1.27 6.83
C ALA A 17 28.58 0.08 7.20
N LEU A 18 28.46 0.42 8.49
CA LEU A 18 28.00 1.74 8.94
C LEU A 18 29.06 2.80 8.64
N PRO A 19 28.80 3.79 7.76
CA PRO A 19 29.70 4.92 7.59
C PRO A 19 29.70 5.78 8.86
N ALA A 20 30.88 6.14 9.36
CA ALA A 20 31.04 7.12 10.43
C ALA A 20 30.39 8.44 10.00
N ALA A 21 29.22 8.73 10.56
CA ALA A 21 28.46 9.94 10.28
C ALA A 21 29.23 11.17 10.76
N GLY A 22 29.82 11.90 9.82
CA GLY A 22 30.27 13.27 10.03
C GLY A 22 29.09 14.15 10.41
N ALA A 23 29.22 14.85 11.53
CA ALA A 23 28.20 15.75 12.07
C ALA A 23 27.86 16.90 11.10
N PRO A 24 26.58 17.16 10.79
CA PRO A 24 26.19 18.39 10.11
C PRO A 24 26.02 19.53 11.13
N LYS A 25 26.73 20.64 10.88
CA LYS A 25 26.56 21.92 11.60
C LYS A 25 25.17 22.51 11.30
N PRO A 26 24.43 23.02 12.31
CA PRO A 26 23.16 23.70 12.07
C PRO A 26 23.40 25.10 11.48
N ARG A 27 22.97 25.30 10.24
CA ARG A 27 22.92 26.63 9.61
C ARG A 27 21.58 27.28 9.96
N ALA A 28 21.64 28.30 10.81
CA ALA A 28 20.56 29.21 11.08
C ALA A 28 20.22 30.02 9.83
N ASN A 29 18.96 29.98 9.38
CA ASN A 29 18.21 31.13 8.86
C ASN A 29 16.82 30.68 8.40
N ARG A 30 15.80 31.00 9.20
CA ARG A 30 14.40 31.02 8.76
C ARG A 30 13.81 32.39 9.12
N PRO A 31 13.27 33.16 8.15
CA PRO A 31 12.53 34.38 8.46
C PRO A 31 11.20 34.03 9.11
N ALA A 32 10.85 34.78 10.16
CA ALA A 32 9.58 34.68 10.87
C ALA A 32 8.43 35.36 10.10
N PRO A 33 7.23 34.76 10.04
CA PRO A 33 6.01 35.52 9.82
C PRO A 33 5.41 35.93 11.17
N ALA A 34 5.39 37.24 11.40
CA ALA A 34 4.59 37.86 12.46
C ALA A 34 3.11 37.82 12.08
N ARG A 35 2.25 37.40 13.01
CA ARG A 35 0.91 37.97 13.28
C ARG A 35 0.30 37.35 14.53
N SER A 36 0.27 38.16 15.58
CA SER A 36 -0.39 37.92 16.86
C SER A 36 -1.93 37.96 16.71
N PRO A 37 -2.69 37.10 17.40
CA PRO A 37 -4.05 37.42 17.79
C PRO A 37 -4.04 38.09 19.18
N ALA A 38 -4.70 39.25 19.25
CA ALA A 38 -4.85 40.06 20.44
C ALA A 38 -5.53 39.29 21.59
N ARG A 39 -4.88 39.29 22.75
CA ARG A 39 -5.40 38.82 24.03
C ARG A 39 -6.34 39.90 24.57
N GLN A 40 -7.66 39.68 24.46
CA GLN A 40 -8.64 40.54 25.12
C GLN A 40 -8.51 40.36 26.64
N ALA A 41 -8.06 41.42 27.31
CA ALA A 41 -8.02 41.55 28.74
C ALA A 41 -9.40 41.99 29.25
N ALA A 42 -10.15 41.07 29.85
CA ALA A 42 -11.28 41.41 30.71
C ALA A 42 -10.76 41.64 32.14
N LYS A 43 -10.89 42.88 32.61
CA LYS A 43 -10.58 43.32 33.97
C LYS A 43 -11.56 42.66 34.94
N GLN A 44 -11.06 41.87 35.90
CA GLN A 44 -11.85 41.45 37.06
C GLN A 44 -11.43 42.29 38.27
N ALA A 45 -12.39 43.06 38.78
CA ALA A 45 -12.28 43.82 40.01
C ALA A 45 -12.42 42.88 41.22
N ALA A 46 -11.56 43.07 42.22
CA ALA A 46 -11.64 42.38 43.51
C ALA A 46 -12.69 43.04 44.42
N PRO A 47 -13.60 42.28 45.05
CA PRO A 47 -14.35 42.75 46.20
C PRO A 47 -13.65 42.34 47.51
N THR A 48 -13.62 43.28 48.43
CA THR A 48 -13.16 43.19 49.81
C THR A 48 -13.99 42.23 50.67
N ALA A 49 -13.32 41.55 51.60
CA ALA A 49 -13.92 40.59 52.52
C ALA A 49 -14.74 41.26 53.65
N PRO A 50 -15.98 40.81 53.93
CA PRO A 50 -16.66 41.10 55.19
C PRO A 50 -16.30 40.07 56.28
N LYS A 51 -16.22 40.57 57.50
CA LYS A 51 -15.85 39.89 58.75
C LYS A 51 -16.90 38.84 59.17
N ALA A 52 -16.41 37.78 59.81
CA ALA A 52 -17.14 36.59 60.25
C ALA A 52 -18.40 36.88 61.09
N GLY A 53 -19.51 36.25 60.69
CA GLY A 53 -20.71 36.02 61.50
C GLY A 53 -20.93 34.51 61.68
N ALA A 54 -21.45 34.13 62.85
CA ALA A 54 -21.48 32.78 63.40
C ALA A 54 -21.99 31.67 62.45
N ALA A 55 -21.32 30.52 62.52
CA ALA A 55 -21.60 29.34 61.72
C ALA A 55 -22.94 28.68 62.10
N HIS A 56 -23.85 28.58 61.12
CA HIS A 56 -24.90 27.55 61.12
C HIS A 56 -24.41 26.41 60.21
N PRO A 57 -24.51 25.13 60.62
CA PRO A 57 -24.13 24.03 59.76
C PRO A 57 -25.07 23.98 58.55
N ALA A 58 -24.50 23.94 57.34
CA ALA A 58 -25.25 23.78 56.10
C ALA A 58 -25.97 22.41 56.08
N PRO A 59 -27.20 22.32 55.55
CA PRO A 59 -27.87 21.04 55.37
C PRO A 59 -27.06 20.17 54.40
N PRO A 60 -27.01 18.83 54.63
CA PRO A 60 -26.27 17.94 53.75
C PRO A 60 -26.85 17.94 52.33
N PRO A 61 -26.01 17.74 51.29
CA PRO A 61 -26.47 17.70 49.91
C PRO A 61 -27.47 16.55 49.71
N THR A 62 -28.64 16.87 49.16
CA THR A 62 -29.64 15.86 48.78
C THR A 62 -29.18 15.14 47.52
N ILE A 63 -28.83 13.86 47.66
CA ILE A 63 -28.52 12.97 46.54
C ILE A 63 -29.85 12.41 45.99
N PRO A 64 -30.15 12.55 44.68
CA PRO A 64 -31.33 11.94 44.08
C PRO A 64 -31.35 10.42 44.32
N ALA A 65 -32.46 9.90 44.81
CA ALA A 65 -32.60 8.52 45.27
C ALA A 65 -32.51 7.45 44.16
N ALA A 66 -32.47 7.85 42.89
CA ALA A 66 -32.41 6.91 41.77
C ALA A 66 -31.36 7.35 40.73
N PRO A 67 -30.58 6.41 40.18
CA PRO A 67 -29.67 6.69 39.09
C PRO A 67 -30.45 7.17 37.85
N PRO A 68 -29.86 8.07 37.03
CA PRO A 68 -30.48 8.49 35.79
C PRO A 68 -30.73 7.27 34.89
N PRO A 69 -31.86 7.24 34.16
CA PRO A 69 -32.17 6.14 33.27
C PRO A 69 -31.06 5.97 32.22
N PRO A 70 -30.75 4.73 31.81
CA PRO A 70 -29.70 4.47 30.84
C PRO A 70 -30.03 5.17 29.51
N PRO A 71 -29.05 5.81 28.87
CA PRO A 71 -29.25 6.44 27.57
C PRO A 71 -29.62 5.38 26.52
N ILE A 72 -30.77 5.55 25.89
CA ILE A 72 -31.19 4.71 24.76
C ILE A 72 -30.51 5.25 23.51
N ILE A 73 -29.45 4.58 23.07
CA ILE A 73 -28.81 4.86 21.78
C ILE A 73 -29.71 4.29 20.68
N ARG A 74 -30.35 5.17 19.91
CA ARG A 74 -31.08 4.75 18.71
C ARG A 74 -30.07 4.20 17.69
N PRO A 75 -30.30 3.02 17.09
CA PRO A 75 -29.47 2.53 16.01
C PRO A 75 -29.40 3.58 14.89
N PRO A 76 -28.21 3.85 14.32
CA PRO A 76 -28.12 4.70 13.15
C PRO A 76 -28.91 4.05 12.01
N VAL A 77 -29.75 4.83 11.32
CA VAL A 77 -30.38 4.39 10.07
C VAL A 77 -29.26 4.30 9.04
N VAL A 78 -28.87 3.07 8.69
CA VAL A 78 -27.90 2.82 7.60
C VAL A 78 -28.71 2.73 6.31
N ASP A 79 -28.67 3.79 5.51
CA ASP A 79 -29.14 3.75 4.13
C ASP A 79 -28.24 2.82 3.31
N VAL A 80 -28.61 1.53 3.26
CA VAL A 80 -27.96 0.57 2.39
C VAL A 80 -28.46 0.82 0.96
N PRO A 81 -27.57 1.11 -0.01
CA PRO A 81 -27.96 1.21 -1.40
C PRO A 81 -28.67 -0.08 -1.84
N LEU A 82 -29.94 0.04 -2.22
CA LEU A 82 -30.76 -1.10 -2.65
C LEU A 82 -30.43 -1.59 -4.07
N HIS A 83 -29.67 -0.79 -4.84
CA HIS A 83 -29.27 -1.16 -6.19
C HIS A 83 -27.94 -1.90 -6.17
N PRO A 84 -27.77 -2.93 -7.02
CA PRO A 84 -26.47 -3.54 -7.24
C PRO A 84 -25.43 -2.48 -7.62
N PRO A 85 -24.16 -2.62 -7.18
CA PRO A 85 -23.11 -1.71 -7.59
C PRO A 85 -23.01 -1.66 -9.12
N ALA A 86 -22.85 -0.44 -9.66
CA ALA A 86 -22.69 -0.25 -11.10
C ALA A 86 -21.50 -1.09 -11.61
N PRO A 87 -21.63 -1.77 -12.77
CA PRO A 87 -20.53 -2.50 -13.38
C PRO A 87 -19.32 -1.58 -13.61
N PRO A 88 -18.09 -2.08 -13.45
CA PRO A 88 -16.89 -1.32 -13.78
C PRO A 88 -16.94 -0.82 -15.24
N PRO A 89 -16.38 0.36 -15.54
CA PRO A 89 -16.25 0.83 -16.91
C PRO A 89 -15.45 -0.18 -17.74
N GLU A 90 -15.97 -0.55 -18.92
CA GLU A 90 -15.26 -1.45 -19.82
C GLU A 90 -14.01 -0.79 -20.39
N VAL A 91 -12.95 -1.57 -20.55
CA VAL A 91 -11.67 -1.06 -21.08
C VAL A 91 -11.77 -0.99 -22.61
N PRO A 92 -11.65 0.20 -23.22
CA PRO A 92 -11.71 0.31 -24.67
C PRO A 92 -10.45 -0.31 -25.30
N VAL A 93 -10.65 -1.08 -26.37
CA VAL A 93 -9.54 -1.58 -27.19
C VAL A 93 -8.95 -0.39 -27.95
N LYS A 94 -7.64 -0.16 -27.81
CA LYS A 94 -6.91 0.81 -28.63
C LYS A 94 -5.96 0.06 -29.57
N ALA A 95 -6.23 0.16 -30.87
CA ALA A 95 -5.43 -0.50 -31.90
C ALA A 95 -3.96 -0.02 -31.90
N ASP A 96 -3.75 1.26 -31.61
CA ASP A 96 -2.41 1.88 -31.58
C ASP A 96 -1.65 1.65 -30.25
N ALA A 97 -2.23 0.89 -29.31
CA ALA A 97 -1.58 0.61 -28.04
C ALA A 97 -0.38 -0.33 -28.24
N VAL A 98 0.81 0.22 -28.00
CA VAL A 98 2.07 -0.53 -28.03
C VAL A 98 2.25 -1.22 -26.68
N GLY A 99 1.79 -2.47 -26.59
CA GLY A 99 1.95 -3.30 -25.40
C GLY A 99 1.94 -4.78 -25.76
N ARG A 100 2.53 -5.62 -24.90
CA ARG A 100 2.61 -7.07 -25.12
C ARG A 100 2.22 -7.83 -23.86
N ALA A 101 1.61 -9.00 -24.07
CA ALA A 101 1.33 -9.96 -23.03
C ALA A 101 2.35 -11.11 -23.15
N THR A 102 2.95 -11.52 -22.04
CA THR A 102 3.89 -12.64 -21.96
C THR A 102 3.48 -13.56 -20.84
N ASP A 103 3.41 -14.87 -21.12
CA ASP A 103 3.02 -15.87 -20.13
C ASP A 103 4.13 -16.04 -19.08
N LEU A 104 3.74 -16.12 -17.81
CA LEU A 104 4.61 -16.41 -16.66
C LEU A 104 4.20 -17.76 -16.06
N PRO A 105 5.12 -18.49 -15.41
CA PRO A 105 4.81 -19.79 -14.80
C PRO A 105 3.63 -19.76 -13.82
N ALA A 106 3.43 -18.64 -13.12
CA ALA A 106 2.34 -18.44 -12.15
C ALA A 106 1.28 -17.42 -12.61
N GLY A 107 1.30 -17.01 -13.89
CA GLY A 107 0.39 -15.97 -14.36
C GLY A 107 0.74 -15.33 -15.70
N LEU A 108 0.55 -14.02 -15.80
CA LEU A 108 0.74 -13.24 -17.02
C LEU A 108 1.45 -11.93 -16.71
N ARG A 109 2.42 -11.53 -17.55
CA ARG A 109 3.03 -10.19 -17.53
C ARG A 109 2.54 -9.38 -18.72
N LEU A 110 2.03 -8.19 -18.45
CA LEU A 110 1.61 -7.21 -19.45
C LEU A 110 2.63 -6.08 -19.47
N THR A 111 3.27 -5.81 -20.61
CA THR A 111 4.18 -4.68 -20.80
C THR A 111 3.49 -3.56 -21.57
N PHE A 112 3.73 -2.32 -21.15
CA PHE A 112 3.07 -1.13 -21.68
C PHE A 112 4.09 -0.16 -22.25
N ALA A 113 3.64 0.68 -23.18
CA ALA A 113 4.41 1.83 -23.62
C ALA A 113 4.62 2.84 -22.47
N PRO A 114 5.73 3.60 -22.51
CA PRO A 114 5.98 4.66 -21.54
C PRO A 114 4.82 5.65 -21.46
N GLY A 115 4.40 5.99 -20.25
CA GLY A 115 3.31 6.96 -20.02
C GLY A 115 1.91 6.50 -20.44
N SER A 116 1.74 5.30 -21.00
CA SER A 116 0.44 4.80 -21.45
C SER A 116 -0.12 3.72 -20.53
N ALA A 117 -1.44 3.70 -20.35
CA ALA A 117 -2.19 2.62 -19.70
C ALA A 117 -3.11 1.89 -20.70
N ASP A 118 -2.91 2.14 -22.00
CA ASP A 118 -3.79 1.63 -23.04
C ASP A 118 -3.52 0.16 -23.34
N MET A 119 -4.58 -0.57 -23.69
CA MET A 119 -4.50 -1.99 -24.02
C MET A 119 -4.96 -2.25 -25.45
N ASN A 120 -4.22 -3.12 -26.15
CA ASN A 120 -4.62 -3.70 -27.41
C ASN A 120 -5.49 -4.95 -27.20
N ALA A 121 -6.11 -5.43 -28.28
CA ALA A 121 -6.99 -6.59 -28.23
C ALA A 121 -6.27 -7.85 -27.73
N ALA A 122 -5.03 -8.09 -28.19
CA ALA A 122 -4.25 -9.27 -27.80
C ALA A 122 -4.00 -9.34 -26.29
N MET A 123 -3.70 -8.20 -25.64
CA MET A 123 -3.53 -8.14 -24.19
C MET A 123 -4.85 -8.42 -23.46
N ILE A 124 -5.95 -7.84 -23.93
CA ILE A 124 -7.29 -8.07 -23.34
C ILE A 124 -7.68 -9.55 -23.44
N ASP A 125 -7.47 -10.17 -24.59
CA ASP A 125 -7.77 -11.59 -24.81
C ASP A 125 -6.92 -12.50 -23.93
N ARG A 126 -5.64 -12.16 -23.72
CA ARG A 126 -4.78 -12.90 -22.77
C ARG A 126 -5.26 -12.79 -21.33
N VAL A 127 -5.71 -11.60 -20.90
CA VAL A 127 -6.30 -11.42 -19.56
C VAL A 127 -7.61 -12.20 -19.43
N LYS A 128 -8.46 -12.23 -20.46
CA LYS A 128 -9.68 -13.05 -20.49
C LYS A 128 -9.35 -14.55 -20.42
N GLY A 129 -8.32 -15.01 -21.13
CA GLY A 129 -7.84 -16.39 -21.05
C GLY A 129 -7.36 -16.75 -19.63
N PHE A 130 -6.62 -15.86 -18.98
CA PHE A 130 -6.25 -16.02 -17.57
C PHE A 130 -7.48 -16.07 -16.65
N ALA A 131 -8.49 -15.22 -16.88
CA ALA A 131 -9.73 -15.24 -16.12
C ALA A 131 -10.44 -16.60 -16.23
N ALA A 132 -10.51 -17.18 -17.42
CA ALA A 132 -11.11 -18.50 -17.64
C ALA A 132 -10.39 -19.59 -16.82
N ILE A 133 -9.06 -19.55 -16.74
CA ILE A 133 -8.27 -20.46 -15.89
C ILE A 133 -8.60 -20.22 -14.40
N LEU A 134 -8.70 -18.96 -13.98
CA LEU A 134 -9.00 -18.59 -12.59
C LEU A 134 -10.42 -19.00 -12.15
N MET A 135 -11.38 -19.04 -13.08
CA MET A 135 -12.74 -19.54 -12.82
C MET A 135 -12.75 -21.02 -12.43
N GLN A 136 -11.82 -21.82 -12.96
CA GLN A 136 -11.70 -23.24 -12.62
C GLN A 136 -11.11 -23.49 -11.23
N ALA A 137 -10.48 -22.47 -10.63
CA ALA A 137 -9.84 -22.54 -9.31
C ALA A 137 -10.55 -21.61 -8.31
N PRO A 138 -11.68 -22.01 -7.70
CA PRO A 138 -12.55 -21.10 -6.93
C PRO A 138 -11.88 -20.48 -5.69
N TYR A 139 -10.90 -21.16 -5.10
CA TYR A 139 -10.16 -20.66 -3.92
C TYR A 139 -8.95 -19.80 -4.27
N ALA A 140 -8.55 -19.78 -5.54
CA ALA A 140 -7.45 -18.97 -6.00
C ALA A 140 -7.87 -17.50 -6.19
N ARG A 141 -6.93 -16.58 -6.01
CA ARG A 141 -7.13 -15.13 -6.16
C ARG A 141 -6.21 -14.61 -7.26
N ALA A 142 -6.63 -13.54 -7.93
CA ALA A 142 -5.78 -12.78 -8.83
C ALA A 142 -5.04 -11.70 -8.04
N GLU A 143 -3.72 -11.73 -8.09
CA GLU A 143 -2.85 -10.68 -7.55
C GLU A 143 -2.31 -9.87 -8.73
N ILE A 144 -2.53 -8.56 -8.69
CA ILE A 144 -2.18 -7.63 -9.77
C ILE A 144 -1.14 -6.66 -9.23
N ASP A 145 0.12 -6.84 -9.62
CA ASP A 145 1.24 -5.98 -9.28
C ASP A 145 1.56 -5.06 -10.44
N ALA A 146 1.19 -3.78 -10.32
CA ALA A 146 1.39 -2.79 -11.36
C ALA A 146 2.59 -1.90 -11.05
N THR A 147 3.56 -1.88 -11.96
CA THR A 147 4.75 -1.02 -11.90
C THR A 147 4.72 -0.01 -13.05
N ALA A 148 5.40 1.10 -12.84
CA ALA A 148 5.56 2.12 -13.86
C ALA A 148 6.92 2.79 -13.73
N SER A 149 7.50 3.09 -14.87
CA SER A 149 8.68 3.93 -14.97
C SER A 149 8.37 5.37 -14.56
N GLY A 150 9.34 6.03 -13.94
CA GLY A 150 9.22 7.43 -13.56
C GLY A 150 10.48 7.94 -12.87
N ALA A 151 10.63 9.26 -12.79
CA ALA A 151 11.71 9.88 -12.03
C ALA A 151 11.52 9.65 -10.53
N ALA A 152 12.62 9.43 -9.79
CA ALA A 152 12.57 9.27 -8.34
C ALA A 152 12.05 10.54 -7.62
N ASP A 153 12.24 11.71 -8.23
CA ASP A 153 11.81 13.00 -7.69
C ASP A 153 10.29 13.24 -7.82
N ASP A 154 9.59 12.50 -8.70
CA ASP A 154 8.14 12.53 -8.84
C ASP A 154 7.56 11.12 -8.70
N VAL A 155 7.38 10.69 -7.46
CA VAL A 155 6.77 9.39 -7.13
C VAL A 155 5.27 9.35 -7.45
N SER A 156 4.60 10.51 -7.57
CA SER A 156 3.15 10.58 -7.72
C SER A 156 2.68 10.16 -9.11
N THR A 157 3.39 10.56 -10.16
CA THR A 157 3.06 10.22 -11.54
C THR A 157 3.14 8.71 -11.86
N PRO A 158 4.24 8.00 -11.60
CA PRO A 158 4.32 6.56 -11.84
C PRO A 158 3.30 5.78 -10.98
N ARG A 159 3.05 6.22 -9.74
CA ARG A 159 2.04 5.57 -8.88
C ARG A 159 0.63 5.67 -9.46
N ARG A 160 0.25 6.86 -9.98
CA ARG A 160 -1.03 7.06 -10.67
C ARG A 160 -1.13 6.18 -11.91
N LEU A 161 -0.07 6.13 -12.72
CA LEU A 161 -0.05 5.33 -13.94
C LEU A 161 -0.15 3.83 -13.66
N SER A 162 0.60 3.32 -12.67
CA SER A 162 0.46 1.94 -12.20
C SER A 162 -0.95 1.63 -11.74
N LEU A 163 -1.59 2.54 -10.99
CA LEU A 163 -2.96 2.34 -10.54
C LEU A 163 -3.94 2.27 -11.71
N MET A 164 -3.83 3.17 -12.69
CA MET A 164 -4.67 3.15 -13.89
C MET A 164 -4.58 1.81 -14.63
N ARG A 165 -3.35 1.31 -14.84
CA ARG A 165 -3.11 0.01 -15.49
C ARG A 165 -3.70 -1.15 -14.69
N GLY A 166 -3.49 -1.17 -13.38
CA GLY A 166 -4.05 -2.21 -12.50
C GLY A 166 -5.59 -2.20 -12.47
N LEU A 167 -6.21 -1.02 -12.50
CA LEU A 167 -7.67 -0.89 -12.55
C LEU A 167 -8.26 -1.32 -13.89
N ALA A 168 -7.56 -1.08 -15.00
CA ALA A 168 -7.97 -1.57 -16.32
C ALA A 168 -8.01 -3.12 -16.33
N VAL A 169 -6.96 -3.77 -15.86
CA VAL A 169 -6.92 -5.24 -15.73
C VAL A 169 -8.01 -5.74 -14.80
N ARG A 170 -8.21 -5.11 -13.63
CA ARG A 170 -9.29 -5.46 -12.71
C ARG A 170 -10.66 -5.39 -13.37
N SER A 171 -10.92 -4.36 -14.16
CA SER A 171 -12.19 -4.22 -14.88
C SER A 171 -12.42 -5.40 -15.84
N ILE A 172 -11.41 -5.76 -16.63
CA ILE A 172 -11.49 -6.91 -17.56
C ILE A 172 -11.79 -8.21 -16.81
N LEU A 173 -11.13 -8.46 -15.68
CA LEU A 173 -11.39 -9.66 -14.86
C LEU A 173 -12.81 -9.67 -14.28
N MET A 174 -13.33 -8.51 -13.85
CA MET A 174 -14.70 -8.40 -13.33
C MET A 174 -15.73 -8.62 -14.43
N HIS A 175 -15.51 -8.08 -15.64
CA HIS A 175 -16.36 -8.36 -16.81
C HIS A 175 -16.31 -9.82 -17.25
N ALA A 176 -15.18 -10.50 -17.02
CA ALA A 176 -15.06 -11.95 -17.22
C ALA A 176 -15.75 -12.79 -16.12
N GLY A 177 -16.41 -12.16 -15.13
CA GLY A 177 -17.17 -12.84 -14.08
C GLY A 177 -16.37 -13.19 -12.83
N ILE A 178 -15.12 -12.71 -12.70
CA ILE A 178 -14.35 -12.89 -11.47
C ILE A 178 -14.89 -11.95 -10.39
N ALA A 179 -15.26 -12.51 -9.24
CA ALA A 179 -15.75 -11.73 -8.11
C ALA A 179 -14.69 -10.70 -7.65
N SER A 180 -15.12 -9.47 -7.38
CA SER A 180 -14.24 -8.36 -6.98
C SER A 180 -13.43 -8.64 -5.69
N THR A 181 -13.93 -9.54 -4.84
CA THR A 181 -13.29 -10.02 -3.60
C THR A 181 -12.10 -10.96 -3.85
N ARG A 182 -11.96 -11.49 -5.07
CA ARG A 182 -10.88 -12.37 -5.50
C ARG A 182 -9.79 -11.62 -6.29
N ILE A 183 -9.92 -10.31 -6.48
CA ILE A 183 -8.98 -9.51 -7.27
C ILE A 183 -8.30 -8.49 -6.37
N TYR A 184 -6.99 -8.63 -6.19
CA TYR A 184 -6.18 -7.74 -5.37
C TYR A 184 -5.27 -6.92 -6.27
N VAL A 185 -5.43 -5.60 -6.24
CA VAL A 185 -4.60 -4.68 -7.03
C VAL A 185 -3.63 -3.96 -6.12
N ARG A 186 -2.35 -4.08 -6.43
CA ARG A 186 -1.26 -3.35 -5.81
C ARG A 186 -0.56 -2.51 -6.88
N ALA A 187 -0.84 -1.21 -6.87
CA ALA A 187 0.00 -0.26 -7.56
C ALA A 187 1.33 -0.16 -6.78
N ILE A 188 2.46 -0.33 -7.43
CA ILE A 188 3.80 -0.17 -6.84
C ILE A 188 4.34 1.21 -7.25
N GLY A 189 4.16 1.62 -8.50
CA GLY A 189 4.83 2.80 -9.05
C GLY A 189 6.25 2.45 -9.47
N VAL A 190 7.22 3.29 -9.07
CA VAL A 190 8.65 2.97 -9.24
C VAL A 190 9.01 1.85 -8.27
N PRO A 191 9.51 0.69 -8.75
CA PRO A 191 9.91 -0.39 -7.88
C PRO A 191 11.09 0.05 -6.98
N PRO A 192 11.13 -0.38 -5.71
CA PRO A 192 12.21 0.01 -4.82
C PRO A 192 13.56 -0.56 -5.32
N PRO A 193 14.67 0.16 -5.11
CA PRO A 193 15.99 -0.32 -5.49
C PRO A 193 16.27 -1.66 -4.79
N GLY A 194 16.47 -2.72 -5.58
CA GLY A 194 16.69 -4.09 -5.08
C GLY A 194 15.48 -5.03 -5.14
N ALA A 195 14.31 -4.60 -5.62
CA ALA A 195 13.20 -5.51 -5.89
C ALA A 195 13.50 -6.41 -7.11
N ALA A 196 14.01 -7.62 -6.83
CA ALA A 196 14.24 -8.75 -7.74
C ALA A 196 15.15 -8.51 -8.98
N PRO A 197 16.24 -9.30 -9.16
CA PRO A 197 16.98 -9.32 -10.42
C PRO A 197 16.10 -9.96 -11.51
N GLY A 198 15.47 -9.09 -12.31
CA GLY A 198 14.40 -9.44 -13.25
C GLY A 198 13.43 -8.27 -13.49
N ALA A 199 13.47 -7.24 -12.63
CA ALA A 199 12.72 -6.00 -12.77
C ALA A 199 13.54 -4.83 -13.38
N ALA A 200 14.82 -5.04 -13.67
CA ALA A 200 15.60 -4.10 -14.47
C ALA A 200 16.68 -4.87 -15.24
N PRO A 201 16.71 -4.84 -16.59
CA PRO A 201 17.93 -5.22 -17.28
C PRO A 201 19.03 -4.22 -16.90
N ALA A 202 20.25 -4.73 -16.69
CA ALA A 202 21.44 -3.91 -16.46
C ALA A 202 21.76 -2.95 -17.64
N ASN A 203 21.02 -3.06 -18.76
CA ASN A 203 20.98 -2.11 -19.87
C ASN A 203 19.56 -2.12 -20.51
N GLY A 204 18.69 -1.14 -20.23
CA GLY A 204 17.41 -0.95 -20.95
C GLY A 204 16.38 -0.06 -20.24
N PRO A 205 15.38 0.50 -20.98
CA PRO A 205 14.34 1.37 -20.41
C PRO A 205 13.41 0.61 -19.44
N PRO A 206 12.65 1.31 -18.58
CA PRO A 206 12.31 0.83 -17.24
C PRO A 206 11.10 -0.13 -17.21
N PRO A 207 10.81 -0.78 -16.08
CA PRO A 207 9.84 -1.87 -15.95
C PRO A 207 8.37 -1.38 -16.00
N ASP A 208 7.91 -0.88 -17.14
CA ASP A 208 6.49 -0.56 -17.36
C ASP A 208 5.67 -1.84 -17.57
N HIS A 209 5.33 -2.51 -16.48
CA HIS A 209 4.59 -3.77 -16.55
C HIS A 209 3.57 -3.97 -15.44
N VAL A 210 2.59 -4.83 -15.73
CA VAL A 210 1.64 -5.35 -14.77
C VAL A 210 1.78 -6.86 -14.74
N ASP A 211 2.09 -7.40 -13.58
CA ASP A 211 2.07 -8.84 -13.34
C ASP A 211 0.72 -9.23 -12.75
N VAL A 212 0.10 -10.25 -13.36
CA VAL A 212 -1.16 -10.83 -12.92
C VAL A 212 -0.87 -12.28 -12.56
N THR A 213 -0.80 -12.57 -11.26
CA THR A 213 -0.46 -13.89 -10.73
C THR A 213 -1.62 -14.52 -10.01
N ARG A 214 -1.58 -15.84 -9.88
CA ARG A 214 -2.57 -16.61 -9.15
C ARG A 214 -2.05 -16.96 -7.75
N SER A 215 -2.80 -16.67 -6.69
CA SER A 215 -2.33 -16.78 -5.31
C SER A 215 -1.98 -18.21 -4.85
N ASP A 216 -2.53 -19.24 -5.49
CA ASP A 216 -2.22 -20.65 -5.23
C ASP A 216 -0.92 -21.11 -5.91
N MET A 217 -0.38 -20.30 -6.82
CA MET A 217 0.90 -20.51 -7.47
C MET A 217 1.88 -19.45 -7.01
N VAL A 218 2.92 -19.86 -6.28
CA VAL A 218 4.04 -18.96 -6.02
C VAL A 218 4.71 -18.67 -7.37
N ALA A 219 4.66 -17.41 -7.82
CA ALA A 219 5.57 -16.92 -8.84
C ALA A 219 6.98 -17.17 -8.29
N SER A 220 7.73 -18.10 -8.89
CA SER A 220 9.03 -18.52 -8.39
C SER A 220 9.87 -17.28 -8.06
N ALA A 221 10.01 -16.99 -6.76
CA ALA A 221 11.21 -16.31 -6.31
C ALA A 221 12.37 -17.23 -6.74
N PRO A 222 13.44 -16.71 -7.36
CA PRO A 222 14.60 -17.55 -7.60
C PRO A 222 15.08 -18.05 -6.23
N SER A 223 15.10 -19.38 -6.06
CA SER A 223 15.83 -20.03 -4.98
C SER A 223 17.22 -19.38 -4.87
N PRO A 224 17.75 -19.11 -3.66
CA PRO A 224 19.13 -18.69 -3.54
C PRO A 224 19.99 -19.78 -4.18
N SER A 225 20.61 -19.46 -5.31
CA SER A 225 21.54 -20.36 -5.98
C SER A 225 22.64 -20.69 -4.96
N PRO A 226 22.98 -21.97 -4.73
CA PRO A 226 24.10 -22.31 -3.87
C PRO A 226 25.36 -21.65 -4.46
N ALA A 227 26.12 -20.98 -3.60
CA ALA A 227 27.40 -20.36 -3.95
C ALA A 227 28.31 -21.35 -4.70
N PRO A 228 29.14 -20.89 -5.65
CA PRO A 228 30.05 -21.77 -6.36
C PRO A 228 31.03 -22.41 -5.38
N SER A 229 31.02 -23.73 -5.32
CA SER A 229 31.96 -24.53 -4.55
C SER A 229 33.39 -24.19 -4.96
N GLU A 230 34.13 -23.57 -4.04
CA GLU A 230 35.55 -23.31 -4.14
C GLU A 230 36.31 -24.64 -4.26
N PRO A 231 37.20 -24.83 -5.25
CA PRO A 231 37.96 -26.07 -5.38
C PRO A 231 39.00 -26.16 -4.25
N ARG A 232 38.76 -27.08 -3.32
CA ARG A 232 39.67 -27.48 -2.25
C ARG A 232 41.02 -27.93 -2.87
N PRO A 233 42.17 -27.36 -2.49
CA PRO A 233 43.46 -27.86 -2.94
C PRO A 233 43.70 -29.26 -2.36
N ALA A 234 44.11 -30.18 -3.24
CA ALA A 234 44.44 -31.57 -2.91
C ALA A 234 45.76 -31.64 -2.10
N PRO A 235 45.92 -32.68 -1.24
CA PRO A 235 47.12 -32.87 -0.42
C PRO A 235 48.34 -33.33 -1.21
#